data_AF-A0A545ATG1-F1
#
_entry.id   AF-A0A545ATG1-F1
#
_cell.length_a   1.000
_cell.length_b   1.000
_cell.length_c   1.000
_cell.angle_alpha   90.00
_cell.angle_beta   90.00
_cell.angle_gamma   90.00
#
_symmetry.space_group_name_H-M   'P 1'
#
loop_
_entity.id
_entity.type
_entity.pdbx_description
1 polymer ?
#
loop_
_entity_poly.entity_id
_entity_poly.type
_entity_poly.pdbx_seq_one_letter_code
_entity_poly.pdbx_strand_id
1 'polypeptide(L)'
;MNEISLSEVLSRIDRLRCGEAVALFAPLADELADAHELGAAHRAINAHSIRLGDDGVSFVPSPRARKRPAGVRARAEDVGDLAGVIAGALLGREVDPDGWADRAVALGVPTDLVTVLATALSGRAAQRPTAYELAAALRAACDPVPLDRLLSPARTEGPSPVSGR
;
A
#
# COMPACT_ATOMS: atom_id res chain seq x y z
N MET A 1 -6.78 0.31 22.32
CA MET A 1 -6.01 0.16 21.08
C MET A 1 -6.52 1.22 20.13
N ASN A 2 -5.66 2.12 19.70
CA ASN A 2 -6.05 3.24 18.84
C ASN A 2 -5.66 2.87 17.40
N GLU A 3 -6.59 2.25 16.66
CA GLU A 3 -6.36 1.91 15.26
C GLU A 3 -6.81 3.06 14.37
N ILE A 4 -5.97 3.42 13.40
CA ILE A 4 -6.26 4.43 12.38
C ILE A 4 -6.33 3.76 11.01
N SER A 5 -7.23 4.21 10.14
CA SER A 5 -7.24 3.69 8.76
C SER A 5 -6.11 4.31 7.94
N LEU A 6 -5.59 3.58 6.96
CA LEU A 6 -4.61 4.12 6.02
C LEU A 6 -5.16 5.38 5.32
N SER A 7 -6.45 5.43 4.98
CA SER A 7 -7.08 6.64 4.42
C SER A 7 -6.91 7.87 5.30
N GLU A 8 -7.01 7.71 6.62
CA GLU A 8 -6.88 8.81 7.56
C GLU A 8 -5.42 9.21 7.72
N VAL A 9 -4.48 8.25 7.73
CA VAL A 9 -3.04 8.52 7.66
C VAL A 9 -2.71 9.32 6.39
N LEU A 10 -3.16 8.86 5.23
CA LEU A 10 -2.93 9.51 3.93
C LEU A 10 -3.58 10.90 3.83
N SER A 11 -4.61 11.20 4.63
CA SER A 11 -5.19 12.54 4.69
C SER A 11 -4.32 13.56 5.45
N ARG A 12 -3.33 13.09 6.22
CA ARG A 12 -2.47 13.91 7.09
C ARG A 12 -1.08 14.13 6.50
N ILE A 13 -0.71 13.37 5.48
CA ILE A 13 0.59 13.43 4.82
C ILE A 13 0.40 13.67 3.33
N ASP A 14 1.42 14.25 2.68
CA ASP A 14 1.38 14.42 1.23
C ASP A 14 1.53 13.06 0.52
N ARG A 15 2.51 12.25 0.92
CA ARG A 15 2.78 10.91 0.37
C ARG A 15 3.62 10.07 1.32
N LEU A 16 3.65 8.76 1.09
CA LEU A 16 4.60 7.86 1.74
C LEU A 16 5.98 7.91 1.07
N ARG A 17 7.02 7.77 1.88
CA ARG A 17 8.38 7.44 1.40
C ARG A 17 8.45 5.96 1.05
N CYS A 18 9.38 5.59 0.17
CA CYS A 18 9.52 4.20 -0.26
C CYS A 18 9.72 3.22 0.91
N GLY A 19 10.61 3.54 1.87
CA GLY A 19 10.82 2.69 3.04
C GLY A 19 9.60 2.58 3.98
N GLU A 20 8.78 3.63 4.07
CA GLU A 20 7.51 3.59 4.83
C GLU A 20 6.48 2.71 4.11
N ALA A 21 6.41 2.82 2.77
CA ALA A 21 5.57 1.95 1.95
C ALA A 21 5.99 0.48 2.08
N VAL A 22 7.29 0.15 2.08
CA VAL A 22 7.76 -1.22 2.28
C VAL A 22 7.37 -1.75 3.67
N ALA A 23 7.63 -0.97 4.73
CA ALA A 23 7.29 -1.36 6.09
C ALA A 23 5.78 -1.60 6.28
N LEU A 24 4.94 -0.85 5.57
CA LEU A 24 3.48 -0.97 5.65
C LEU A 24 2.94 -2.09 4.76
N PHE A 25 3.35 -2.16 3.49
CA PHE A 25 2.68 -3.01 2.51
C PHE A 25 3.32 -4.38 2.33
N ALA A 26 4.60 -4.58 2.68
CA ALA A 26 5.22 -5.90 2.56
C ALA A 26 4.61 -6.95 3.52
N PRO A 27 4.28 -6.61 4.79
CA PRO A 27 3.56 -7.54 5.67
C PRO A 27 2.12 -7.81 5.22
N LEU A 28 1.42 -6.79 4.72
CA LEU A 28 0.07 -6.96 4.15
C LEU A 28 0.08 -7.87 2.91
N ALA A 29 1.10 -7.76 2.06
CA ALA A 29 1.24 -8.62 0.89
C ALA A 29 1.55 -10.08 1.30
N ASP A 30 2.29 -10.31 2.38
CA ASP A 30 2.47 -11.66 2.96
C ASP A 30 1.13 -12.20 3.52
N GLU A 31 0.40 -11.41 4.33
CA GLU A 31 -0.91 -11.80 4.87
C GLU A 31 -1.89 -12.17 3.74
N LEU A 32 -1.86 -11.38 2.65
CA LEU A 32 -2.67 -11.64 1.47
C LEU A 32 -2.24 -12.93 0.74
N ALA A 33 -0.93 -13.21 0.67
CA ALA A 33 -0.40 -14.44 0.09
C ALA A 33 -0.87 -15.67 0.89
N ASP A 34 -0.77 -15.64 2.21
CA ASP A 34 -1.24 -16.72 3.09
C ASP A 34 -2.75 -16.96 2.89
N ALA A 35 -3.54 -15.88 2.82
CA ALA A 35 -4.97 -15.97 2.53
C ALA A 35 -5.25 -16.60 1.16
N HIS A 36 -4.46 -16.26 0.14
CA HIS A 36 -4.59 -16.80 -1.21
C HIS A 36 -4.24 -18.29 -1.26
N GLU A 37 -3.23 -18.75 -0.51
CA GLU A 37 -2.87 -20.17 -0.38
C GLU A 37 -4.00 -20.99 0.25
N LEU A 38 -4.67 -20.42 1.26
CA LEU A 38 -5.87 -21.01 1.89
C LEU A 38 -7.13 -20.92 1.02
N GLY A 39 -7.02 -20.37 -0.20
CA GLY A 39 -8.11 -20.23 -1.14
C GLY A 39 -9.10 -19.13 -0.81
N ALA A 40 -8.71 -18.14 0.00
CA ALA A 40 -9.46 -16.94 0.28
C ALA A 40 -9.04 -15.77 -0.64
N ALA A 41 -9.87 -14.72 -0.68
CA ALA A 41 -9.58 -13.43 -1.29
C ALA A 41 -10.31 -12.34 -0.50
N HIS A 42 -9.72 -11.16 -0.40
CA HIS A 42 -10.23 -10.04 0.37
C HIS A 42 -11.40 -9.32 -0.36
N ARG A 43 -11.27 -9.10 -1.67
CA ARG A 43 -12.26 -8.53 -2.61
C ARG A 43 -12.77 -7.13 -2.30
N ALA A 44 -12.04 -6.41 -1.48
CA ALA A 44 -12.39 -5.07 -1.02
C ALA A 44 -11.16 -4.32 -0.51
N ILE A 45 -9.98 -4.57 -1.10
CA ILE A 45 -8.75 -3.89 -0.68
C ILE A 45 -8.83 -2.42 -1.14
N ASN A 46 -8.71 -1.51 -0.18
CA ASN A 46 -8.58 -0.07 -0.39
C ASN A 46 -7.99 0.58 0.87
N ALA A 47 -7.72 1.89 0.83
CA ALA A 47 -7.14 2.60 1.97
C ALA A 47 -8.02 2.61 3.24
N HIS A 48 -9.34 2.40 3.14
CA HIS A 48 -10.22 2.29 4.30
C HIS A 48 -10.21 0.87 4.91
N SER A 49 -9.85 -0.14 4.13
CA SER A 49 -9.78 -1.53 4.57
C SER A 49 -8.44 -1.90 5.20
N ILE A 50 -7.52 -0.95 5.37
CA ILE A 50 -6.21 -1.18 5.99
C ILE A 50 -6.16 -0.40 7.30
N ARG A 51 -5.83 -1.08 8.38
CA ARG A 51 -5.67 -0.50 9.72
C ARG A 51 -4.20 -0.51 10.10
N LEU A 52 -3.79 0.59 10.75
CA LEU A 52 -2.51 0.69 11.41
C LEU A 52 -2.78 0.88 12.90
N GLY A 53 -2.07 0.11 13.72
CA GLY A 53 -2.11 0.21 15.18
C GLY A 53 -0.76 -0.13 15.78
N ASP A 54 -0.70 -0.18 17.11
CA ASP A 54 0.52 -0.47 17.86
C ASP A 54 1.06 -1.89 17.57
N ASP A 55 0.16 -2.83 17.25
CA ASP A 55 0.48 -4.23 16.93
C ASP A 55 0.87 -4.45 15.46
N GLY A 56 0.89 -3.38 14.64
CA GLY A 56 1.28 -3.42 13.24
C GLY A 56 0.17 -3.00 12.27
N VAL A 57 0.15 -3.64 11.11
CA VAL A 57 -0.74 -3.32 9.99
C VAL A 57 -1.55 -4.56 9.59
N SER A 58 -2.84 -4.38 9.33
CA SER A 58 -3.73 -5.50 8.97
C SER A 58 -4.89 -5.06 8.08
N PHE A 59 -5.54 -6.03 7.45
CA PHE A 59 -6.79 -5.81 6.73
C PHE A 59 -8.02 -5.86 7.64
N VAL A 60 -8.97 -4.96 7.41
CA VAL A 60 -10.32 -5.04 7.97
C VAL A 60 -11.08 -6.17 7.28
N PRO A 61 -11.58 -7.19 8.00
CA PRO A 61 -12.28 -8.31 7.38
C PRO A 61 -13.45 -7.87 6.49
N SER A 62 -13.40 -8.25 5.22
CA SER A 62 -14.47 -7.99 4.26
C SER A 62 -15.61 -9.01 4.40
N PRO A 63 -16.89 -8.59 4.53
CA PRO A 63 -18.02 -9.52 4.53
C PRO A 63 -18.17 -10.28 3.20
N ARG A 64 -17.50 -9.83 2.12
CA ARG A 64 -17.49 -10.51 0.81
C ARG A 64 -16.52 -11.69 0.76
N ALA A 65 -15.55 -11.77 1.67
CA ALA A 65 -14.56 -12.84 1.71
C ALA A 65 -15.18 -14.22 2.03
N ARG A 66 -16.31 -14.26 2.75
CA ARG A 66 -16.90 -15.50 3.30
C ARG A 66 -17.76 -16.31 2.34
N LYS A 67 -18.05 -15.82 1.13
CA LYS A 67 -19.16 -16.37 0.33
C LYS A 67 -18.80 -17.56 -0.55
N ARG A 68 -17.55 -17.72 -1.02
CA ARG A 68 -17.06 -18.84 -1.86
C ARG A 68 -15.53 -18.88 -1.88
N PRO A 69 -14.90 -20.05 -2.12
CA PRO A 69 -13.47 -20.14 -2.44
C PRO A 69 -13.10 -19.14 -3.53
N ALA A 70 -11.99 -18.44 -3.35
CA ALA A 70 -11.49 -17.49 -4.31
C ALA A 70 -10.79 -18.21 -5.46
N GLY A 71 -11.33 -18.05 -6.67
CA GLY A 71 -10.66 -18.42 -7.90
C GLY A 71 -9.49 -17.48 -8.21
N VAL A 72 -8.64 -17.89 -9.15
CA VAL A 72 -7.42 -17.18 -9.60
C VAL A 72 -7.69 -15.70 -9.89
N ARG A 73 -8.81 -15.40 -10.57
CA ARG A 73 -9.18 -14.02 -10.90
C ARG A 73 -9.34 -13.12 -9.68
N ALA A 74 -10.03 -13.59 -8.63
CA ALA A 74 -10.26 -12.78 -7.43
C ALA A 74 -8.96 -12.50 -6.67
N ARG A 75 -8.02 -13.46 -6.68
CA ARG A 75 -6.68 -13.29 -6.09
C ARG A 75 -5.86 -12.26 -6.86
N ALA A 76 -5.88 -12.33 -8.19
CA ALA A 76 -5.24 -11.35 -9.05
C ALA A 76 -5.89 -9.95 -8.93
N GLU A 77 -7.21 -9.88 -8.70
CA GLU A 77 -7.92 -8.63 -8.39
C GLU A 77 -7.40 -8.01 -7.08
N ASP A 78 -7.29 -8.78 -5.99
CA ASP A 78 -6.71 -8.30 -4.73
C ASP A 78 -5.30 -7.73 -4.90
N VAL A 79 -4.42 -8.41 -5.65
CA VAL A 79 -3.05 -7.94 -5.89
C VAL A 79 -3.05 -6.61 -6.65
N GLY A 80 -3.91 -6.47 -7.66
CA GLY A 80 -4.05 -5.20 -8.39
C GLY A 80 -4.60 -4.08 -7.52
N ASP A 81 -5.59 -4.37 -6.68
CA ASP A 81 -6.15 -3.41 -5.73
C ASP A 81 -5.10 -2.94 -4.71
N LEU A 82 -4.31 -3.88 -4.14
CA LEU A 82 -3.21 -3.56 -3.24
C LEU A 82 -2.13 -2.73 -3.93
N ALA A 83 -1.74 -3.09 -5.16
CA ALA A 83 -0.79 -2.31 -5.96
C ALA A 83 -1.28 -0.89 -6.25
N GLY A 84 -2.59 -0.71 -6.50
CA GLY A 84 -3.21 0.60 -6.66
C GLY A 84 -3.12 1.45 -5.41
N VAL A 85 -3.36 0.86 -4.24
CA VAL A 85 -3.18 1.55 -2.95
C VAL A 85 -1.71 1.93 -2.73
N ILE A 86 -0.76 1.04 -3.01
CA ILE A 86 0.68 1.31 -2.87
C ILE A 86 1.09 2.48 -3.78
N ALA A 87 0.78 2.41 -5.07
CA ALA A 87 1.14 3.44 -6.03
C ALA A 87 0.47 4.78 -5.68
N GLY A 88 -0.80 4.77 -5.26
CA GLY A 88 -1.49 5.99 -4.85
C GLY A 88 -0.86 6.63 -3.61
N ALA A 89 -0.49 5.80 -2.62
CA ALA A 89 0.19 6.27 -1.42
C ALA A 89 1.60 6.84 -1.69
N LEU A 90 2.34 6.27 -2.64
CA LEU A 90 3.66 6.78 -3.07
C LEU A 90 3.56 8.10 -3.84
N LEU A 91 2.48 8.29 -4.61
CA LEU A 91 2.24 9.48 -5.42
C LEU A 91 1.52 10.61 -4.66
N GLY A 92 0.91 10.30 -3.51
CA GLY A 92 0.10 11.24 -2.74
C GLY A 92 -1.28 11.51 -3.32
N ARG A 93 -1.74 10.70 -4.27
CA ARG A 93 -3.01 10.85 -4.98
C ARG A 93 -3.43 9.56 -5.65
N GLU A 94 -4.66 9.51 -6.12
CA GLU A 94 -5.14 8.39 -6.94
C GLU A 94 -4.28 8.22 -8.22
N VAL A 95 -4.07 6.96 -8.58
CA VAL A 95 -3.26 6.58 -9.74
C VAL A 95 -4.08 6.79 -11.01
N ASP A 96 -3.61 7.70 -11.85
CA ASP A 96 -4.06 7.80 -13.23
C ASP A 96 -3.39 6.68 -14.04
N PRO A 97 -4.11 5.87 -14.85
CA PRO A 97 -3.49 4.87 -15.71
C PRO A 97 -2.38 5.45 -16.61
N ASP A 98 -2.47 6.72 -16.97
CA ASP A 98 -1.52 7.36 -17.88
C ASP A 98 -0.41 8.12 -17.12
N GLY A 99 0.85 7.75 -17.40
CA GLY A 99 2.04 8.51 -16.97
C GLY A 99 2.36 8.47 -15.46
N TRP A 100 1.66 7.67 -14.66
CA TRP A 100 1.96 7.56 -13.22
C TRP A 100 3.35 6.97 -12.95
N ALA A 101 3.81 6.04 -13.80
CA ALA A 101 5.10 5.37 -13.65
C ALA A 101 6.27 6.38 -13.75
N ASP A 102 6.27 7.21 -14.79
CA ASP A 102 7.28 8.25 -14.98
C ASP A 102 7.30 9.24 -13.81
N ARG A 103 6.11 9.58 -13.30
CA ARG A 103 5.95 10.45 -12.14
C ARG A 103 6.51 9.81 -10.85
N ALA A 104 6.27 8.51 -10.64
CA ALA A 104 6.82 7.79 -9.50
C ALA A 104 8.36 7.79 -9.54
N VAL A 105 8.95 7.52 -10.72
CA VAL A 105 10.41 7.61 -10.91
C VAL A 105 10.93 9.02 -10.64
N ALA A 106 10.26 10.06 -11.14
CA ALA A 106 10.62 11.45 -10.88
C ALA A 106 10.56 11.84 -9.40
N LEU A 107 9.74 11.13 -8.61
CA LEU A 107 9.62 11.29 -7.15
C LEU A 107 10.63 10.45 -6.35
N GLY A 108 11.52 9.72 -7.03
CA GLY A 108 12.58 8.90 -6.44
C GLY A 108 12.15 7.47 -6.09
N VAL A 109 11.02 6.98 -6.62
CA VAL A 109 10.64 5.57 -6.47
C VAL A 109 11.56 4.70 -7.32
N PRO A 110 12.17 3.63 -6.79
CA PRO A 110 13.03 2.74 -7.58
C PRO A 110 12.32 2.17 -8.81
N THR A 111 12.99 2.19 -9.97
CA THR A 111 12.43 1.72 -11.24
C THR A 111 11.94 0.27 -11.19
N ASP A 112 12.64 -0.59 -10.45
CA ASP A 112 12.24 -2.00 -10.29
C ASP A 112 10.89 -2.12 -9.56
N LEU A 113 10.68 -1.31 -8.52
CA LEU A 113 9.39 -1.26 -7.82
C LEU A 113 8.29 -0.72 -8.73
N VAL A 114 8.57 0.34 -9.49
CA VAL A 114 7.61 0.89 -10.46
C VAL A 114 7.23 -0.16 -11.50
N THR A 115 8.19 -0.95 -11.97
CA THR A 115 7.96 -2.02 -12.97
C THR A 115 7.04 -3.13 -12.41
N VAL A 116 7.27 -3.55 -11.17
CA VAL A 116 6.41 -4.55 -10.51
C VAL A 116 5.00 -4.00 -10.29
N LEU A 117 4.88 -2.76 -9.81
CA LEU A 117 3.59 -2.11 -9.61
C LEU A 117 2.83 -1.93 -10.94
N ALA A 118 3.51 -1.57 -12.02
CA ALA A 118 2.91 -1.50 -13.36
C ALA A 118 2.42 -2.86 -13.87
N THR A 119 3.17 -3.92 -13.58
CA THR A 119 2.77 -5.29 -13.92
C THR A 119 1.54 -5.72 -13.11
N ALA A 120 1.49 -5.40 -11.81
CA ALA A 120 0.34 -5.68 -10.95
C ALA A 120 -0.90 -4.86 -11.31
N LEU A 121 -0.71 -3.63 -11.80
CA LEU A 121 -1.78 -2.76 -12.29
C LEU A 121 -2.22 -3.08 -13.73
N SER A 122 -1.59 -4.06 -14.39
CA SER A 122 -2.01 -4.50 -15.72
C SER A 122 -3.49 -4.89 -15.73
N GLY A 123 -4.19 -4.51 -16.80
CA GLY A 123 -5.57 -4.92 -17.05
C GLY A 123 -5.73 -6.43 -17.28
N ARG A 124 -4.63 -7.16 -17.50
CA ARG A 124 -4.63 -8.61 -17.69
C ARG A 124 -4.32 -9.32 -16.37
N ALA A 125 -5.35 -9.88 -15.74
CA ALA A 125 -5.22 -10.61 -14.48
C ALA A 125 -4.15 -11.72 -14.50
N ALA A 126 -3.96 -12.41 -15.65
CA ALA A 126 -2.96 -13.47 -15.80
C ALA A 126 -1.50 -12.98 -15.85
N GLN A 127 -1.28 -11.67 -16.01
CA GLN A 127 0.06 -11.07 -16.00
C GLN A 127 0.43 -10.48 -14.64
N ARG A 128 -0.52 -10.39 -13.72
CA ARG A 128 -0.26 -9.82 -12.39
C ARG A 128 0.63 -10.77 -11.60
N PRO A 129 1.59 -10.25 -10.82
CA PRO A 129 2.34 -11.08 -9.90
C PRO A 129 1.40 -11.66 -8.83
N THR A 130 1.88 -12.66 -8.13
CA THR A 130 1.28 -13.14 -6.88
C THR A 130 1.51 -12.13 -5.76
N ALA A 131 0.74 -12.25 -4.67
CA ALA A 131 0.94 -11.41 -3.49
C ALA A 131 2.33 -11.63 -2.86
N TYR A 132 2.84 -12.87 -2.88
CA TYR A 132 4.19 -13.22 -2.44
C TYR A 132 5.28 -12.51 -3.27
N GLU A 133 5.17 -12.54 -4.60
CA GLU A 133 6.11 -11.86 -5.50
C GLU A 133 6.07 -10.33 -5.30
N LEU A 134 4.88 -9.75 -5.08
CA LEU A 134 4.75 -8.33 -4.74
C LEU A 134 5.46 -8.00 -3.42
N ALA A 135 5.30 -8.83 -2.39
CA ALA A 135 5.96 -8.65 -1.09
C ALA A 135 7.50 -8.72 -1.22
N ALA A 136 8.00 -9.70 -1.98
CA ALA A 136 9.42 -9.86 -2.26
C ALA A 136 9.98 -8.64 -3.01
N ALA A 137 9.26 -8.15 -4.03
CA ALA A 137 9.66 -6.98 -4.79
C ALA A 137 9.73 -5.70 -3.93
N LEU A 138 8.76 -5.50 -3.02
CA LEU A 138 8.79 -4.38 -2.08
C LEU A 138 10.06 -4.40 -1.23
N ARG A 139 10.39 -5.55 -0.64
CA ARG A 139 11.59 -5.72 0.21
C ARG A 139 12.89 -5.58 -0.59
N ALA A 140 12.90 -6.02 -1.85
CA ALA A 140 14.08 -5.88 -2.70
C ALA A 140 14.31 -4.41 -3.13
N ALA A 141 13.26 -3.61 -3.21
CA ALA A 141 13.35 -2.24 -3.72
C ALA A 141 13.91 -1.24 -2.71
N CYS A 142 13.54 -1.36 -1.42
CA CYS A 142 13.92 -0.42 -0.37
C CYS A 142 13.97 -1.10 1.00
N ASP A 143 14.87 -0.63 1.87
CA ASP A 143 14.86 -1.00 3.27
C ASP A 143 13.63 -0.42 3.98
N PRO A 144 12.96 -1.19 4.86
CA PRO A 144 11.81 -0.71 5.61
C PRO A 144 12.23 0.38 6.62
N VAL A 145 11.39 1.40 6.77
CA VAL A 145 11.55 2.47 7.76
C VAL A 145 10.44 2.38 8.81
N PRO A 146 10.73 2.58 10.11
CA PRO A 146 9.71 2.53 11.16
C PRO A 146 8.52 3.46 10.91
N LEU A 147 7.31 2.97 11.19
CA LEU A 147 6.06 3.69 10.95
C LEU A 147 5.68 4.69 12.06
N ASP A 148 6.50 4.83 13.11
CA ASP A 148 6.24 5.69 14.29
C ASP A 148 5.91 7.15 13.90
N ARG A 149 6.52 7.63 12.81
CA ARG A 149 6.26 8.97 12.27
C ARG A 149 4.86 9.14 11.71
N LEU A 150 4.27 8.08 11.15
CA LEU A 150 2.93 8.10 10.59
C LEU A 150 1.85 8.03 11.67
N LEU A 151 2.14 7.31 12.75
CA LEU A 151 1.23 7.10 13.87
C LEU A 151 1.25 8.26 14.87
N SER A 152 2.31 9.06 14.85
CA SER A 152 2.40 10.25 15.69
C SER A 152 1.35 11.28 15.24
N PRO A 153 0.37 11.64 16.10
CA PRO A 153 -0.52 12.77 15.83
C PRO A 153 0.38 14.00 15.72
N ALA A 154 0.46 14.59 14.53
CA ALA A 154 1.50 15.54 14.16
C ALA A 154 1.87 16.54 15.28
N ARG A 155 3.19 16.71 15.49
CA ARG A 155 3.74 18.00 15.92
C ARG A 155 3.20 19.02 14.93
N THR A 156 2.26 19.84 15.37
CA THR A 156 1.95 21.09 14.68
C THR A 156 3.26 21.87 14.69
N GLU A 157 4.02 21.83 13.59
CA GLU A 157 5.03 22.85 13.34
C GLU A 157 4.26 24.15 13.18
N GLY A 158 3.99 24.80 14.31
CA GLY A 158 3.46 26.14 14.34
C GLY A 158 4.34 27.03 13.46
N PRO A 159 3.76 28.04 12.80
CA PRO A 159 4.53 28.92 11.93
C PRO A 159 5.73 29.44 12.72
N SER A 160 6.94 29.14 12.24
CA SER A 160 8.18 29.70 12.79
C SER A 160 7.95 31.20 13.00
N PRO A 161 8.10 31.74 14.21
CA PRO A 161 7.94 33.17 14.40
C PRO A 161 8.94 33.86 13.49
N VAL A 162 8.44 34.71 12.60
CA VAL A 162 9.27 35.70 11.90
C VAL A 162 9.87 36.56 13.00
N SER A 163 11.11 36.28 13.36
CA SER A 163 11.93 37.18 14.18
C SER A 163 12.22 38.40 13.35
N GLY A 164 11.30 39.36 13.41
CA GLY A 164 11.55 40.72 12.97
C GLY A 164 12.33 41.45 14.06
N ARG A 165 13.62 41.69 13.81
CA ARG A 165 14.34 42.95 14.10
C ARG A 165 15.77 42.87 13.60
#